data_AF-A0A956RY47-F1
#
_entry.id   AF-A0A956RY47-F1
#
_cell.length_a   1.000
_cell.length_b   1.000
_cell.length_c   1.000
_cell.angle_alpha   90.00
_cell.angle_beta   90.00
_cell.angle_gamma   90.00
#
_symmetry.space_group_name_H-M   'P 1'
#
loop_
_entity.id
_entity.type
_entity.pdbx_description
1 polymer ?
#
loop_
_entity_poly.entity_id
_entity_poly.type
_entity_poly.pdbx_seq_one_letter_code
_entity_poly.pdbx_strand_id
1 'polypeptide(L)'
;MRTRRIRRVSSGLGVLLGGVALLGSTAELGAQLISPGKLTEAHASLEGIRNCTQCHELRQKGVAAGLCLQCHTPLAGRIERDQGFHARVDADDCASCHKEHAGREADIVRFDRDAFAHERDVGYALAGAHGTLECAQCHNRDAVADPAVRRFKAARGAGLDRTFLGLETGCVSCHREDDPHDGQFGGRACTDCHGQDTWEEAQGFDHDDARFRLTGLHRSVDCAGCHAALTGRPNPGRLRFRPLAFASCLDCHDDNHDGAMGADCTACHGTQGWDRISRQGFEGDFDHASTGFPLEAAHAALTCQSCHAPEPGAQDRLRIRFAPRTRMASYPRPLVQQACESCHVDRHGTEFAAGGGGTDCTGCHDQAAWLPTRFDLFRHDAETVFPLEGAHRAVDCAGCHTLDPAAPHLRFDLDARECVDCHAADDPHQGQFTGRACTECHEVTSFGVRSFDHGRTGYALDGAHEGVPCAGCHAQEPAPDGSMFIRFRPLGTECRACHGGDR
;
A
#
# COMPACT_ATOMS: atom_id res chain seq x y z
N MET A 1 -60.96 11.78 -53.40
CA MET A 1 -61.74 10.59 -53.81
C MET A 1 -62.80 10.31 -52.75
N ARG A 2 -64.08 10.29 -53.16
CA ARG A 2 -65.29 9.73 -52.50
C ARG A 2 -65.63 10.16 -51.06
N THR A 3 -66.84 10.54 -50.67
CA THR A 3 -68.08 11.05 -51.30
C THR A 3 -69.02 11.39 -50.14
N ARG A 4 -69.76 12.49 -50.30
CA ARG A 4 -70.90 13.02 -49.51
C ARG A 4 -71.81 11.96 -48.84
N ARG A 5 -72.44 12.36 -47.71
CA ARG A 5 -73.92 12.42 -47.59
C ARG A 5 -74.40 13.32 -46.44
N ILE A 6 -75.36 14.16 -46.79
CA ILE A 6 -76.18 15.07 -45.97
C ILE A 6 -77.53 14.37 -45.70
N ARG A 7 -78.16 14.62 -44.54
CA ARG A 7 -79.63 14.76 -44.30
C ARG A 7 -79.87 15.02 -42.80
N ARG A 8 -80.17 16.25 -42.35
CA ARG A 8 -81.47 16.95 -42.23
C ARG A 8 -82.55 16.28 -41.34
N VAL A 9 -82.83 16.98 -40.24
CA VAL A 9 -84.13 17.43 -39.68
C VAL A 9 -85.07 16.38 -39.08
N SER A 10 -85.46 16.58 -37.81
CA SER A 10 -86.88 16.56 -37.39
C SER A 10 -87.06 17.37 -36.10
N SER A 11 -87.84 18.43 -36.19
CA SER A 11 -88.45 19.12 -35.05
C SER A 11 -89.67 18.31 -34.58
N GLY A 12 -89.86 18.20 -33.27
CA GLY A 12 -91.04 17.62 -32.64
C GLY A 12 -91.56 18.51 -31.52
N LEU A 13 -92.67 19.18 -31.80
CA LEU A 13 -93.45 20.05 -30.94
C LEU A 13 -94.49 19.22 -30.16
N GLY A 14 -94.76 19.56 -28.90
CA GLY A 14 -95.91 19.09 -28.13
C GLY A 14 -95.58 18.90 -26.65
N VAL A 15 -96.39 19.27 -25.66
CA VAL A 15 -97.78 19.74 -25.58
C VAL A 15 -97.91 20.48 -24.23
N LEU A 16 -98.67 21.58 -24.24
CA LEU A 16 -99.19 22.29 -23.06
C LEU A 16 -100.07 21.38 -22.19
N LEU A 17 -99.90 21.43 -20.88
CA LEU A 17 -100.98 21.19 -19.92
C LEU A 17 -100.80 22.10 -18.71
N GLY A 18 -101.70 23.07 -18.59
CA GLY A 18 -101.82 23.95 -17.44
C GLY A 18 -102.48 23.24 -16.26
N GLY A 19 -102.07 23.63 -15.06
CA GLY A 19 -102.71 23.29 -13.79
C GLY A 19 -102.50 24.44 -12.81
N VAL A 20 -103.53 25.25 -12.64
CA VAL A 20 -103.64 26.30 -11.61
C VAL A 20 -103.98 25.61 -10.28
N ALA A 21 -103.30 25.95 -9.18
CA ALA A 21 -103.93 26.54 -7.99
C ALA A 21 -103.11 26.39 -6.68
N LEU A 22 -103.10 27.51 -5.93
CA LEU A 22 -103.13 27.64 -4.46
C LEU A 22 -101.83 27.59 -3.65
N LEU A 23 -101.29 28.80 -3.46
CA LEU A 23 -100.99 29.45 -2.18
C LEU A 23 -100.79 28.55 -0.95
N GLY A 24 -99.52 28.38 -0.58
CA GLY A 24 -99.07 27.92 0.73
C GLY A 24 -97.83 28.71 1.16
N SER A 25 -97.95 30.03 1.27
CA SER A 25 -96.90 30.88 1.82
C SER A 25 -97.12 31.02 3.32
N THR A 26 -96.36 30.29 4.13
CA THR A 26 -95.78 30.81 5.38
C THR A 26 -94.57 29.95 5.75
N ALA A 27 -93.47 30.61 6.11
CA ALA A 27 -92.25 30.06 6.73
C ALA A 27 -91.09 29.56 5.83
N GLU A 28 -90.64 30.34 4.82
CA GLU A 28 -89.24 30.23 4.34
C GLU A 28 -88.55 31.57 3.99
N LEU A 29 -89.27 32.69 3.96
CA LEU A 29 -88.72 33.98 3.51
C LEU A 29 -87.85 34.73 4.55
N GLY A 30 -87.72 34.24 5.79
CA GLY A 30 -86.91 34.88 6.83
C GLY A 30 -85.43 34.51 6.81
N ALA A 31 -85.06 33.36 6.23
CA ALA A 31 -83.70 32.83 6.32
C ALA A 31 -82.74 33.38 5.24
N GLN A 32 -83.28 33.81 4.09
CA GLN A 32 -82.48 34.33 2.97
C GLN A 32 -82.04 35.80 3.14
N LEU A 33 -82.54 36.52 4.16
CA LEU A 33 -82.19 37.94 4.37
C LEU A 33 -80.94 38.14 5.26
N ILE A 34 -80.51 37.10 6.00
CA ILE A 34 -79.42 37.20 7.00
C ILE A 34 -78.23 36.29 6.65
N SER A 35 -78.43 35.22 5.88
CA SER A 35 -77.34 34.34 5.42
C SER A 35 -77.42 34.14 3.90
N PRO A 36 -76.42 34.57 3.12
CA PRO A 36 -76.41 34.45 1.65
C PRO A 36 -76.40 33.00 1.12
N GLY A 37 -76.14 32.01 2.00
CA GLY A 37 -76.01 30.59 1.65
C GLY A 37 -75.50 29.77 2.83
N LYS A 38 -75.49 28.43 2.69
CA LYS A 38 -74.88 27.53 3.69
C LYS A 38 -73.38 27.76 3.76
N LEU A 39 -72.82 27.64 4.96
CA LEU A 39 -71.37 27.67 5.14
C LEU A 39 -70.73 26.42 4.50
N THR A 40 -69.44 26.50 4.18
CA THR A 40 -68.61 25.37 3.78
C THR A 40 -68.53 24.34 4.89
N GLU A 41 -68.19 23.09 4.56
CA GLU A 41 -68.07 22.02 5.54
C GLU A 41 -67.10 22.38 6.69
N ALA A 42 -66.02 23.10 6.38
CA ALA A 42 -65.01 23.52 7.36
C ALA A 42 -65.55 24.43 8.47
N HIS A 43 -66.60 25.20 8.18
CA HIS A 43 -67.26 26.11 9.13
C HIS A 43 -68.71 25.73 9.41
N ALA A 44 -69.15 24.52 9.05
CA ALA A 44 -70.53 24.08 9.25
C ALA A 44 -71.00 24.17 10.71
N SER A 45 -70.09 23.97 11.67
CA SER A 45 -70.36 24.09 13.11
C SER A 45 -70.62 25.52 13.58
N LEU A 46 -70.27 26.53 12.77
CA LEU A 46 -70.49 27.95 13.06
C LEU A 46 -71.82 28.45 12.51
N GLU A 47 -72.64 27.61 11.88
CA GLU A 47 -73.96 28.02 11.44
C GLU A 47 -74.89 28.37 12.61
N GLY A 48 -75.85 29.25 12.33
CA GLY A 48 -76.87 29.68 13.28
C GLY A 48 -76.85 31.18 13.52
N ILE A 49 -78.02 31.73 13.81
CA ILE A 49 -78.26 33.18 13.90
C ILE A 49 -77.44 33.89 14.99
N ARG A 50 -76.92 33.15 15.97
CA ARG A 50 -76.11 33.68 17.07
C ARG A 50 -74.61 33.78 16.74
N ASN A 51 -74.17 33.15 15.64
CA ASN A 51 -72.77 33.01 15.31
C ASN A 51 -72.30 33.99 14.22
N CYS A 52 -73.20 34.80 13.66
CA CYS A 52 -72.87 35.76 12.60
C CYS A 52 -71.74 36.73 13.01
N THR A 53 -71.73 37.17 14.28
CA THR A 53 -70.71 38.09 14.82
C THR A 53 -69.36 37.42 15.08
N GLN A 54 -69.23 36.12 14.88
CA GLN A 54 -67.92 35.45 14.94
C GLN A 54 -67.06 35.75 13.71
N CYS A 55 -67.66 36.20 12.61
CA CYS A 55 -66.95 36.57 11.37
C CYS A 55 -67.24 38.01 10.91
N HIS A 56 -68.40 38.57 11.29
CA HIS A 56 -68.82 39.91 10.90
C HIS A 56 -68.79 40.92 12.06
N GLU A 57 -68.35 42.13 11.76
CA GLU A 57 -68.54 43.27 12.64
C GLU A 57 -69.84 44.02 12.33
N LEU A 58 -70.55 44.44 13.37
CA LEU A 58 -71.82 45.15 13.20
C LEU A 58 -71.61 46.48 12.46
N ARG A 59 -72.43 46.71 11.44
CA ARG A 59 -72.41 47.92 10.58
C ARG A 59 -71.14 48.07 9.72
N GLN A 60 -70.32 47.03 9.60
CA GLN A 60 -69.24 46.97 8.64
C GLN A 60 -69.62 46.08 7.46
N LYS A 61 -69.13 46.41 6.26
CA LYS A 61 -69.32 45.58 5.06
C LYS A 61 -68.18 44.56 5.00
N GLY A 62 -68.52 43.29 4.81
CA GLY A 62 -67.53 42.21 4.73
C GLY A 62 -67.25 41.56 6.08
N VAL A 63 -66.13 40.84 6.16
CA VAL A 63 -65.64 40.16 7.36
C VAL A 63 -64.34 40.83 7.82
N ALA A 64 -64.09 40.84 9.12
CA ALA A 64 -62.86 41.42 9.67
C ALA A 64 -61.76 40.34 9.77
N ALA A 65 -60.58 40.61 9.21
CA ALA A 65 -59.44 39.67 9.23
C ALA A 65 -59.07 39.21 10.65
N GLY A 66 -59.13 40.12 11.63
CA GLY A 66 -58.84 39.81 13.03
C GLY A 66 -59.76 38.75 13.64
N LEU A 67 -61.03 38.66 13.20
CA LEU A 67 -61.96 37.62 13.66
C LEU A 67 -61.56 36.23 13.11
N CYS A 68 -61.08 36.17 11.87
CA CYS A 68 -60.52 34.95 11.29
C CYS A 68 -59.30 34.48 12.11
N LEU A 69 -58.37 35.39 12.38
CA LEU A 69 -57.08 35.09 13.02
C LEU A 69 -57.21 34.68 14.50
N GLN A 70 -58.26 35.11 15.21
CA GLN A 70 -58.58 34.64 16.57
C GLN A 70 -58.83 33.13 16.62
N CYS A 71 -59.45 32.57 15.57
CA CYS A 71 -59.68 31.14 15.44
C CYS A 71 -58.53 30.44 14.70
N HIS A 72 -57.84 31.10 13.78
CA HIS A 72 -56.73 30.56 12.99
C HIS A 72 -55.36 30.93 13.57
N THR A 73 -55.16 30.63 14.85
CA THR A 73 -53.99 31.09 15.63
C THR A 73 -52.61 30.68 15.08
N PRO A 74 -52.38 29.49 14.47
CA PRO A 74 -51.09 29.19 13.87
C PRO A 74 -50.78 30.05 12.64
N LEU A 75 -51.81 30.45 11.90
CA LEU A 75 -51.67 31.37 10.77
C LEU A 75 -51.40 32.79 11.25
N ALA A 76 -52.15 33.25 12.25
CA ALA A 76 -51.97 34.56 12.89
C ALA A 76 -50.51 34.76 13.33
N GLY A 77 -49.96 33.80 14.07
CA GLY A 77 -48.58 33.90 14.52
C GLY A 77 -47.53 33.90 13.38
N ARG A 78 -47.85 33.34 12.20
CA ARG A 78 -46.96 33.42 11.03
C ARG A 78 -47.04 34.77 10.33
N ILE A 79 -48.25 35.34 10.20
CA ILE A 79 -48.44 36.69 9.65
C ILE A 79 -47.73 37.72 10.52
N GLU A 80 -47.87 37.62 11.85
CA GLU A 80 -47.19 38.49 12.82
C GLU A 80 -45.65 38.41 12.73
N ARG A 81 -45.12 37.26 12.30
CA ARG A 81 -43.68 37.02 12.11
C ARG A 81 -43.20 37.29 10.69
N ASP A 82 -44.06 37.80 9.82
CA ASP A 82 -43.79 38.03 8.39
C ASP A 82 -43.35 36.75 7.64
N GLN A 83 -44.02 35.62 7.91
CA GLN A 83 -43.64 34.29 7.41
C GLN A 83 -44.66 33.65 6.46
N GLY A 84 -44.20 33.35 5.25
CA GLY A 84 -44.94 32.58 4.25
C GLY A 84 -45.93 33.42 3.44
N PHE A 85 -46.78 32.75 2.66
CA PHE A 85 -47.61 33.39 1.63
C PHE A 85 -48.55 34.45 2.20
N HIS A 86 -49.21 34.14 3.32
CA HIS A 86 -50.23 35.00 3.92
C HIS A 86 -49.66 36.28 4.55
N ALA A 87 -48.35 36.35 4.79
CA ALA A 87 -47.69 37.58 5.23
C ALA A 87 -47.41 38.56 4.08
N ARG A 88 -47.40 38.07 2.84
CA ARG A 88 -47.02 38.84 1.64
C ARG A 88 -48.20 39.24 0.75
N VAL A 89 -49.38 38.72 1.04
CA VAL A 89 -50.65 39.18 0.46
C VAL A 89 -51.30 40.19 1.39
N ASP A 90 -52.33 40.88 0.91
CA ASP A 90 -53.12 41.78 1.76
C ASP A 90 -53.82 40.97 2.87
N ALA A 91 -53.21 40.96 4.05
CA ALA A 91 -53.69 40.21 5.22
C ALA A 91 -55.00 40.79 5.79
N ASP A 92 -55.38 42.00 5.39
CA ASP A 92 -56.59 42.67 5.88
C ASP A 92 -57.85 42.26 5.09
N ASP A 93 -57.73 41.61 3.93
CA ASP A 93 -58.86 41.10 3.13
C ASP A 93 -58.76 39.59 2.85
N CYS A 94 -58.99 38.79 3.90
CA CYS A 94 -59.01 37.33 3.78
C CYS A 94 -60.13 36.83 2.83
N ALA A 95 -61.26 37.52 2.75
CA ALA A 95 -62.45 37.04 2.04
C ALA A 95 -62.35 37.17 0.51
N SER A 96 -61.43 37.98 0.01
CA SER A 96 -61.09 38.04 -1.42
C SER A 96 -60.71 36.66 -1.98
N CYS A 97 -59.93 35.88 -1.21
CA CYS A 97 -59.50 34.53 -1.56
C CYS A 97 -60.30 33.44 -0.81
N HIS A 98 -60.68 33.68 0.44
CA HIS A 98 -61.42 32.72 1.27
C HIS A 98 -62.93 32.98 1.23
N LYS A 99 -63.61 32.48 0.20
CA LYS A 99 -65.03 32.77 -0.02
C LYS A 99 -65.94 31.79 0.69
N GLU A 100 -66.57 32.27 1.75
CA GLU A 100 -67.58 31.55 2.51
C GLU A 100 -69.02 31.78 1.96
N HIS A 101 -70.02 31.07 2.48
CA HIS A 101 -71.41 31.01 2.03
C HIS A 101 -71.60 30.43 0.63
N ALA A 102 -70.60 29.70 0.12
CA ALA A 102 -70.63 29.09 -1.20
C ALA A 102 -71.28 27.69 -1.22
N GLY A 103 -71.73 27.18 -0.07
CA GLY A 103 -72.29 25.83 0.08
C GLY A 103 -71.30 24.83 0.67
N ARG A 104 -71.83 23.70 1.15
CA ARG A 104 -71.07 22.70 1.93
C ARG A 104 -69.85 22.14 1.22
N GLU A 105 -70.00 21.87 -0.07
CA GLU A 105 -68.98 21.23 -0.90
C GLU A 105 -68.05 22.23 -1.59
N ALA A 106 -68.28 23.53 -1.41
CA ALA A 106 -67.46 24.54 -2.07
C ALA A 106 -66.04 24.57 -1.52
N ASP A 107 -65.06 24.71 -2.42
CA ASP A 107 -63.72 25.08 -2.01
C ASP A 107 -63.73 26.52 -1.53
N ILE A 108 -63.43 26.70 -0.25
CA ILE A 108 -63.36 28.02 0.37
C ILE A 108 -62.18 28.81 -0.20
N VAL A 109 -61.11 28.15 -0.66
CA VAL A 109 -59.86 28.82 -1.09
C VAL A 109 -59.83 28.99 -2.60
N ARG A 110 -59.78 30.23 -3.05
CA ARG A 110 -59.55 30.58 -4.47
C ARG A 110 -58.08 30.88 -4.69
N PHE A 111 -57.32 29.85 -5.01
CA PHE A 111 -55.87 29.95 -5.19
C PHE A 111 -55.46 29.38 -6.55
N ASP A 112 -54.73 30.18 -7.32
CA ASP A 112 -54.14 29.77 -8.59
C ASP A 112 -52.81 29.07 -8.31
N ARG A 113 -52.82 27.74 -8.40
CA ARG A 113 -51.65 26.90 -8.15
C ARG A 113 -50.60 27.03 -9.26
N ASP A 114 -51.03 27.31 -10.48
CA ASP A 114 -50.16 27.39 -11.64
C ASP A 114 -49.40 28.72 -11.66
N ALA A 115 -50.00 29.77 -11.10
CA ALA A 115 -49.36 31.08 -10.94
C ALA A 115 -48.39 31.15 -9.74
N PHE A 116 -48.49 30.24 -8.78
CA PHE A 116 -47.71 30.28 -7.54
C PHE A 116 -46.24 29.91 -7.76
N ALA A 117 -45.32 30.73 -7.24
CA ALA A 117 -43.90 30.50 -7.28
C ALA A 117 -43.29 30.58 -5.88
N HIS A 118 -42.73 29.46 -5.42
CA HIS A 118 -42.15 29.29 -4.09
C HIS A 118 -41.11 30.37 -3.71
N GLU A 119 -40.21 30.73 -4.62
CA GLU A 119 -39.19 31.76 -4.36
C GLU A 119 -39.81 33.16 -4.22
N ARG A 120 -40.65 33.55 -5.19
CA ARG A 120 -41.27 34.88 -5.24
C ARG A 120 -42.27 35.08 -4.09
N ASP A 121 -43.15 34.10 -3.90
CA ASP A 121 -44.35 34.28 -3.08
C ASP A 121 -44.14 33.86 -1.62
N VAL A 122 -43.12 33.06 -1.30
CA VAL A 122 -42.81 32.69 0.09
C VAL A 122 -41.33 32.81 0.46
N GLY A 123 -40.46 33.19 -0.47
CA GLY A 123 -39.03 33.42 -0.20
C GLY A 123 -38.21 32.14 -0.07
N TYR A 124 -38.72 31.01 -0.57
CA TYR A 124 -38.05 29.72 -0.48
C TYR A 124 -37.82 29.16 -1.89
N ALA A 125 -36.60 29.24 -2.41
CA ALA A 125 -36.29 28.72 -3.73
C ALA A 125 -36.21 27.18 -3.70
N LEU A 126 -36.92 26.53 -4.63
CA LEU A 126 -36.80 25.08 -4.86
C LEU A 126 -35.63 24.85 -5.82
N ALA A 127 -34.46 24.51 -5.26
CA ALA A 127 -33.26 24.27 -6.05
C ALA A 127 -33.09 22.79 -6.41
N GLY A 128 -32.44 22.56 -7.55
CA GLY A 128 -32.15 21.25 -8.12
C GLY A 128 -33.39 20.38 -8.35
N ALA A 129 -33.31 19.10 -7.96
CA ALA A 129 -34.37 18.13 -8.16
C ALA A 129 -35.70 18.49 -7.48
N HIS A 130 -35.70 19.42 -6.51
CA HIS A 130 -36.91 19.88 -5.85
C HIS A 130 -37.83 20.71 -6.76
N GLY A 131 -37.30 21.34 -7.81
CA GLY A 131 -38.06 22.23 -8.70
C GLY A 131 -39.12 21.52 -9.54
N THR A 132 -39.02 20.19 -9.69
CA THR A 132 -39.98 19.37 -10.47
C THR A 132 -40.95 18.58 -9.59
N LEU A 133 -40.92 18.79 -8.26
CA LEU A 133 -41.77 18.06 -7.34
C LEU A 133 -43.19 18.62 -7.30
N GLU A 134 -44.16 17.73 -7.20
CA GLU A 134 -45.54 18.07 -6.94
C GLU A 134 -45.72 18.56 -5.50
N CYS A 135 -46.67 19.49 -5.30
CA CYS A 135 -46.93 20.10 -3.98
C CYS A 135 -47.08 19.07 -2.84
N ALA A 136 -47.77 17.96 -3.13
CA ALA A 136 -48.10 16.92 -2.15
C ALA A 136 -46.89 16.06 -1.74
N GLN A 137 -45.82 16.05 -2.54
CA GLN A 137 -44.59 15.33 -2.20
C GLN A 137 -43.86 16.03 -1.04
N CYS A 138 -43.91 17.37 -0.99
CA CYS A 138 -43.33 18.14 0.10
C CYS A 138 -44.35 18.37 1.23
N HIS A 139 -45.56 18.83 0.89
CA HIS A 139 -46.62 19.14 1.86
C HIS A 139 -47.40 17.88 2.28
N ASN A 140 -46.70 16.99 2.98
CA ASN A 140 -47.24 15.74 3.50
C ASN A 140 -47.25 15.74 5.04
N ARG A 141 -47.91 14.74 5.64
CA ARG A 141 -48.08 14.64 7.10
C ARG A 141 -46.78 14.46 7.90
N ASP A 142 -45.75 13.89 7.29
CA ASP A 142 -44.50 13.54 7.94
C ASP A 142 -43.58 14.77 8.02
N ALA A 143 -43.65 15.64 7.00
CA ALA A 143 -42.88 16.88 6.92
C ALA A 143 -43.41 18.03 7.81
N VAL A 144 -44.64 17.95 8.33
CA VAL A 144 -45.17 18.99 9.24
C VAL A 144 -44.44 18.92 10.58
N ALA A 145 -43.44 19.75 10.85
CA ALA A 145 -42.71 19.77 12.12
C ALA A 145 -43.37 20.63 13.21
N ASP A 146 -44.09 21.69 12.83
CA ASP A 146 -44.60 22.70 13.77
C ASP A 146 -45.65 22.11 14.75
N PRO A 147 -45.36 22.09 16.07
CA PRO A 147 -46.27 21.52 17.06
C PRO A 147 -47.56 22.32 17.22
N ALA A 148 -47.56 23.62 16.95
CA ALA A 148 -48.78 24.44 16.98
C ALA A 148 -49.73 24.04 15.85
N VAL A 149 -49.21 23.83 14.63
CA VAL A 149 -50.02 23.37 13.49
C VAL A 149 -50.56 21.97 13.74
N ARG A 150 -49.72 21.04 14.23
CA ARG A 150 -50.17 19.67 14.57
C ARG A 150 -51.29 19.67 15.60
N ARG A 151 -51.13 20.40 16.71
CA ARG A 151 -52.17 20.53 17.75
C ARG A 151 -53.44 21.16 17.21
N PHE A 152 -53.31 22.20 16.39
CA PHE A 152 -54.43 22.92 15.81
C PHE A 152 -55.31 22.03 14.93
N LYS A 153 -54.68 21.25 14.04
CA LYS A 153 -55.37 20.35 13.12
C LYS A 153 -56.00 19.18 13.88
N ALA A 154 -55.28 18.60 14.85
CA ALA A 154 -55.79 17.53 15.71
C ALA A 154 -57.03 17.97 16.50
N ALA A 155 -57.02 19.16 17.11
CA ALA A 155 -58.16 19.69 17.88
C ALA A 155 -59.44 19.91 17.04
N ARG A 156 -59.32 19.95 15.70
CA ARG A 156 -60.42 20.14 14.76
C ARG A 156 -60.75 18.88 13.94
N GLY A 157 -60.15 17.74 14.28
CA GLY A 157 -60.32 16.48 13.54
C GLY A 157 -59.83 16.54 12.09
N ALA A 158 -58.93 17.48 11.75
CA ALA A 158 -58.46 17.69 10.39
C ALA A 158 -57.12 16.97 10.14
N GLY A 159 -56.97 16.35 8.96
CA GLY A 159 -55.74 15.69 8.53
C GLY A 159 -54.58 16.66 8.24
N LEU A 160 -53.35 16.19 8.48
CA LEU A 160 -52.10 16.92 8.17
C LEU A 160 -51.73 16.89 6.69
N ASP A 161 -52.32 15.96 5.92
CA ASP A 161 -52.21 15.86 4.46
C ASP A 161 -52.88 17.02 3.71
N ARG A 162 -53.65 17.86 4.42
CA ARG A 162 -54.40 18.99 3.85
C ARG A 162 -53.90 20.34 4.39
N THR A 163 -52.65 20.46 4.79
CA THR A 163 -52.09 21.75 5.25
C THR A 163 -50.78 22.06 4.56
N PHE A 164 -50.64 23.33 4.16
CA PHE A 164 -49.41 23.89 3.63
C PHE A 164 -48.56 24.57 4.72
N LEU A 165 -48.97 24.46 5.99
CA LEU A 165 -48.30 25.07 7.12
C LEU A 165 -47.49 24.04 7.90
N GLY A 166 -46.47 24.53 8.61
CA GLY A 166 -45.76 23.77 9.63
C GLY A 166 -44.55 22.98 9.15
N LEU A 167 -44.18 23.10 7.88
CA LEU A 167 -42.87 22.65 7.39
C LEU A 167 -41.78 23.66 7.81
N GLU A 168 -40.59 23.14 8.07
CA GLU A 168 -39.36 23.92 8.23
C GLU A 168 -38.58 23.93 6.90
N THR A 169 -37.62 24.85 6.74
CA THR A 169 -36.85 25.02 5.50
C THR A 169 -35.48 24.33 5.53
N GLY A 170 -35.11 23.71 6.65
CA GLY A 170 -33.84 22.98 6.77
C GLY A 170 -33.95 21.59 6.17
N CYS A 171 -32.92 21.12 5.47
CA CYS A 171 -32.94 19.84 4.75
C CYS A 171 -33.41 18.66 5.64
N VAL A 172 -32.95 18.61 6.89
CA VAL A 172 -33.26 17.53 7.86
C VAL A 172 -34.71 17.51 8.32
N SER A 173 -35.52 18.54 8.06
CA SER A 173 -36.95 18.48 8.38
C SER A 173 -37.68 17.46 7.50
N CYS A 174 -37.19 17.25 6.28
CA CYS A 174 -37.71 16.28 5.32
C CYS A 174 -36.77 15.06 5.17
N HIS A 175 -35.46 15.29 5.11
CA HIS A 175 -34.45 14.27 4.79
C HIS A 175 -33.76 13.65 6.02
N ARG A 176 -34.46 13.54 7.15
CA ARG A 176 -33.88 12.98 8.39
C ARG A 176 -33.46 11.52 8.23
N GLU A 177 -34.29 10.73 7.55
CA GLU A 177 -34.02 9.31 7.32
C GLU A 177 -32.98 9.10 6.22
N ASP A 178 -32.89 10.06 5.29
CA ASP A 178 -31.96 10.05 4.16
C ASP A 178 -30.53 10.47 4.56
N ASP A 179 -30.33 11.22 5.65
CA ASP A 179 -29.00 11.69 6.07
C ASP A 179 -28.05 10.52 6.41
N PRO A 180 -27.05 10.20 5.55
CA PRO A 180 -26.14 9.09 5.80
C PRO A 180 -25.10 9.41 6.88
N HIS A 181 -24.96 10.69 7.24
CA HIS A 181 -23.99 11.15 8.23
C HIS A 181 -24.52 11.10 9.65
N ASP A 182 -25.83 10.91 9.82
CA ASP A 182 -26.45 10.71 11.13
C ASP A 182 -26.14 11.87 12.11
N GLY A 183 -26.10 13.10 11.59
CA GLY A 183 -25.79 14.31 12.37
C GLY A 183 -24.32 14.49 12.77
N GLN A 184 -23.38 13.66 12.29
CA GLN A 184 -21.95 13.74 12.66
C GLN A 184 -21.27 15.07 12.31
N PHE A 185 -21.83 15.84 11.37
CA PHE A 185 -21.30 17.13 10.92
C PHE A 185 -22.08 18.34 11.44
N GLY A 186 -22.80 18.19 12.56
CA GLY A 186 -23.66 19.22 13.14
C GLY A 186 -23.11 20.64 13.03
N GLY A 187 -23.92 21.54 12.46
CA GLY A 187 -23.58 22.95 12.25
C GLY A 187 -23.01 23.30 10.86
N ARG A 188 -22.70 22.31 10.01
CA ARG A 188 -22.42 22.56 8.58
C ARG A 188 -23.69 22.46 7.74
N ALA A 189 -23.78 23.28 6.69
CA ALA A 189 -24.88 23.18 5.75
C ALA A 189 -24.63 21.98 4.82
N CYS A 190 -25.69 21.23 4.50
CA CYS A 190 -25.56 20.09 3.57
C CYS A 190 -25.00 20.53 2.22
N THR A 191 -25.37 21.74 1.77
CA THR A 191 -24.93 22.37 0.53
C THR A 191 -23.47 22.80 0.51
N ASP A 192 -22.76 22.74 1.65
CA ASP A 192 -21.31 22.92 1.67
C ASP A 192 -20.60 21.75 0.98
N CYS A 193 -21.23 20.57 0.93
CA CYS A 193 -20.66 19.36 0.33
C CYS A 193 -21.52 18.78 -0.80
N HIS A 194 -22.85 18.78 -0.66
CA HIS A 194 -23.77 18.09 -1.58
C HIS A 194 -24.48 19.08 -2.50
N GLY A 195 -24.57 18.71 -3.78
CA GLY A 195 -25.44 19.37 -4.75
C GLY A 195 -26.91 18.99 -4.56
N GLN A 196 -27.82 19.86 -4.99
CA GLN A 196 -29.26 19.56 -5.00
C GLN A 196 -29.73 18.91 -6.31
N ASP A 197 -28.87 18.88 -7.34
CA ASP A 197 -29.09 18.16 -8.60
C ASP A 197 -28.60 16.71 -8.52
N THR A 198 -27.37 16.50 -8.03
CA THR A 198 -26.77 15.19 -7.81
C THR A 198 -26.31 15.07 -6.35
N TRP A 199 -27.16 14.50 -5.50
CA TRP A 199 -26.91 14.42 -4.05
C TRP A 199 -25.78 13.45 -3.68
N GLU A 200 -25.67 12.35 -4.41
CA GLU A 200 -24.75 11.24 -4.11
C GLU A 200 -23.28 11.62 -4.31
N GLU A 201 -23.02 12.55 -5.22
CA GLU A 201 -21.69 13.08 -5.52
C GLU A 201 -21.47 14.30 -4.62
N ALA A 202 -20.83 14.10 -3.46
CA ALA A 202 -20.45 15.18 -2.54
C ALA A 202 -19.35 16.08 -3.13
N GLN A 203 -19.64 16.76 -4.26
CA GLN A 203 -18.70 17.51 -5.08
C GLN A 203 -18.02 18.67 -4.34
N GLY A 204 -18.66 19.19 -3.29
CA GLY A 204 -18.09 20.25 -2.45
C GLY A 204 -17.13 19.74 -1.36
N PHE A 205 -16.98 18.42 -1.19
CA PHE A 205 -16.07 17.85 -0.21
C PHE A 205 -14.75 17.41 -0.87
N ASP A 206 -13.65 18.02 -0.41
CA ASP A 206 -12.29 17.57 -0.72
C ASP A 206 -11.60 17.07 0.55
N HIS A 207 -10.89 15.94 0.44
CA HIS A 207 -10.08 15.40 1.51
C HIS A 207 -8.83 16.25 1.80
N ASP A 208 -8.45 17.14 0.90
CA ASP A 208 -7.41 18.15 1.13
C ASP A 208 -7.80 19.15 2.24
N ASP A 209 -9.09 19.33 2.52
CA ASP A 209 -9.61 20.13 3.64
C ASP A 209 -9.74 19.33 4.96
N ALA A 210 -9.51 18.03 4.91
CA ALA A 210 -9.57 17.15 6.07
C ALA A 210 -8.20 17.09 6.79
N ARG A 211 -8.22 16.63 8.05
CA ARG A 211 -6.97 16.46 8.83
C ARG A 211 -6.04 15.39 8.26
N PHE A 212 -6.58 14.45 7.50
CA PHE A 212 -5.82 13.42 6.81
C PHE A 212 -5.96 13.63 5.30
N ARG A 213 -4.89 14.14 4.70
CA ARG A 213 -4.83 14.43 3.27
C ARG A 213 -4.58 13.13 2.49
N LEU A 214 -5.47 12.80 1.55
CA LEU A 214 -5.29 11.61 0.72
C LEU A 214 -4.22 11.86 -0.35
N THR A 215 -3.18 11.03 -0.36
CA THR A 215 -2.12 11.04 -1.38
C THR A 215 -1.90 9.64 -1.93
N GLY A 216 -1.38 9.57 -3.16
CA GLY A 216 -1.12 8.31 -3.85
C GLY A 216 -2.37 7.43 -3.96
N LEU A 217 -2.24 6.14 -3.65
CA LEU A 217 -3.30 5.13 -3.74
C LEU A 217 -4.45 5.37 -2.75
N HIS A 218 -4.25 6.15 -1.68
CA HIS A 218 -5.32 6.47 -0.75
C HIS A 218 -6.46 7.27 -1.38
N ARG A 219 -6.21 7.97 -2.50
CA ARG A 219 -7.23 8.77 -3.21
C ARG A 219 -8.30 7.93 -3.89
N SER A 220 -8.02 6.66 -4.16
CA SER A 220 -8.94 5.73 -4.82
C SER A 220 -9.57 4.73 -3.85
N VAL A 221 -9.37 4.89 -2.55
CA VAL A 221 -9.97 4.02 -1.53
C VAL A 221 -11.39 4.49 -1.25
N ASP A 222 -12.34 3.57 -1.29
CA ASP A 222 -13.72 3.85 -0.90
C ASP A 222 -13.79 4.32 0.56
N CYS A 223 -14.73 5.21 0.88
CA CYS A 223 -14.91 5.76 2.23
C CYS A 223 -14.96 4.67 3.31
N ALA A 224 -15.61 3.54 3.01
CA ALA A 224 -15.76 2.39 3.91
C ALA A 224 -14.44 1.64 4.19
N GLY A 225 -13.40 1.86 3.38
CA GLY A 225 -12.06 1.32 3.62
C GLY A 225 -11.36 1.98 4.81
N CYS A 226 -11.76 3.19 5.20
CA CYS A 226 -11.20 3.90 6.35
C CYS A 226 -12.24 4.14 7.46
N HIS A 227 -13.48 4.42 7.08
CA HIS A 227 -14.55 4.75 8.02
C HIS A 227 -15.40 3.51 8.33
N ALA A 228 -15.43 3.12 9.60
CA ALA A 228 -16.18 1.95 10.04
C ALA A 228 -17.70 2.17 9.95
N ALA A 229 -18.45 1.11 9.67
CA ALA A 229 -19.91 1.15 9.71
C ALA A 229 -20.43 1.51 11.12
N LEU A 230 -21.45 2.37 11.18
CA LEU A 230 -22.20 2.64 12.40
C LEU A 230 -23.10 1.44 12.72
N THR A 231 -22.98 0.90 13.93
CA THR A 231 -23.80 -0.22 14.43
C THR A 231 -24.95 0.29 15.31
N GLY A 232 -26.11 -0.36 15.23
CA GLY A 232 -27.22 -0.12 16.17
C GLY A 232 -28.20 1.01 15.82
N ARG A 233 -28.26 1.45 14.55
CA ARG A 233 -29.27 2.42 14.06
C ARG A 233 -30.13 1.81 12.95
N PRO A 234 -31.34 2.33 12.69
CA PRO A 234 -32.32 1.68 11.81
C PRO A 234 -31.88 1.52 10.35
N ASN A 235 -30.88 2.26 9.88
CA ASN A 235 -30.42 2.23 8.49
C ASN A 235 -29.01 1.59 8.36
N PRO A 236 -28.89 0.38 7.77
CA PRO A 236 -27.59 -0.23 7.47
C PRO A 236 -26.83 0.57 6.41
N GLY A 237 -25.49 0.64 6.54
CA GLY A 237 -24.60 1.27 5.55
C GLY A 237 -24.06 2.66 5.89
N ARG A 238 -24.47 3.27 7.01
CA ARG A 238 -23.91 4.56 7.46
C ARG A 238 -22.48 4.39 8.01
N LEU A 239 -21.61 5.35 7.73
CA LEU A 239 -20.20 5.34 8.15
C LEU A 239 -19.95 6.29 9.33
N ARG A 240 -19.05 5.89 10.22
CA ARG A 240 -18.53 6.74 11.30
C ARG A 240 -17.30 7.50 10.80
N PHE A 241 -17.49 8.79 10.53
CA PHE A 241 -16.43 9.67 10.05
C PHE A 241 -15.51 10.16 11.18
N ARG A 242 -16.04 10.30 12.41
CA ARG A 242 -15.27 10.75 13.58
C ARG A 242 -15.71 10.05 14.88
N PRO A 243 -14.78 9.81 15.83
CA PRO A 243 -13.33 9.93 15.71
C PRO A 243 -12.73 8.76 14.91
N LEU A 244 -11.59 9.02 14.25
CA LEU A 244 -10.74 8.04 13.57
C LEU A 244 -9.28 8.36 13.96
N ALA A 245 -8.50 7.36 14.34
CA ALA A 245 -7.06 7.49 14.55
C ALA A 245 -6.35 7.44 13.20
N PHE A 246 -5.36 8.31 12.98
CA PHE A 246 -4.63 8.44 11.72
C PHE A 246 -3.23 9.04 11.91
N ALA A 247 -2.74 9.09 13.16
CA ALA A 247 -1.46 9.71 13.49
C ALA A 247 -0.28 8.84 13.02
N SER A 248 -0.49 7.53 12.89
CA SER A 248 0.49 6.58 12.38
C SER A 248 -0.12 5.72 11.26
N CYS A 249 0.72 5.22 10.36
CA CYS A 249 0.33 4.20 9.38
C CYS A 249 -0.29 2.97 10.07
N LEU A 250 0.16 2.66 11.29
CA LEU A 250 -0.30 1.54 12.09
C LEU A 250 -1.73 1.69 12.64
N ASP A 251 -2.30 2.90 12.59
CA ASP A 251 -3.71 3.11 12.97
C ASP A 251 -4.67 2.45 11.96
N CYS A 252 -4.20 2.21 10.74
CA CYS A 252 -4.99 1.62 9.64
C CYS A 252 -4.37 0.37 9.04
N HIS A 253 -3.04 0.23 9.07
CA HIS A 253 -2.31 -0.85 8.42
C HIS A 253 -1.57 -1.74 9.42
N ASP A 254 -1.56 -3.04 9.14
CA ASP A 254 -0.78 -3.99 9.92
C ASP A 254 0.72 -3.88 9.60
N ASP A 255 1.57 -4.05 10.61
CA ASP A 255 3.01 -4.16 10.41
C ASP A 255 3.39 -5.58 9.95
N ASN A 256 3.68 -5.72 8.65
CA ASN A 256 4.15 -6.98 8.08
C ASN A 256 5.61 -7.32 8.43
N HIS A 257 6.30 -6.45 9.17
CA HIS A 257 7.68 -6.67 9.64
C HIS A 257 7.74 -7.16 11.09
N ASP A 258 6.59 -7.38 11.76
CA ASP A 258 6.52 -7.85 13.15
C ASP A 258 7.38 -7.00 14.13
N GLY A 259 7.46 -5.68 13.90
CA GLY A 259 8.21 -4.72 14.72
C GLY A 259 9.70 -4.58 14.37
N ALA A 260 10.22 -5.34 13.40
CA ALA A 260 11.65 -5.33 13.08
C ALA A 260 12.18 -3.99 12.53
N MET A 261 11.32 -3.20 11.89
CA MET A 261 11.70 -1.96 11.20
C MET A 261 11.22 -0.68 11.91
N GLY A 262 10.72 -0.80 13.14
CA GLY A 262 10.14 0.33 13.87
C GLY A 262 8.82 0.84 13.25
N ALA A 263 8.35 2.00 13.72
CA ALA A 263 7.03 2.55 13.36
C ALA A 263 7.08 3.60 12.24
N ASP A 264 8.27 4.02 11.78
CA ASP A 264 8.40 4.99 10.68
C ASP A 264 8.39 4.27 9.33
N CYS A 265 7.18 3.88 8.90
CA CYS A 265 6.99 3.24 7.62
C CYS A 265 7.42 4.14 6.44
N THR A 266 7.39 5.47 6.62
CA THR A 266 7.65 6.46 5.56
C THR A 266 9.12 6.61 5.21
N ALA A 267 10.03 6.07 6.03
CA ALA A 267 11.45 5.96 5.70
C ALA A 267 11.67 5.12 4.42
N CYS A 268 10.83 4.11 4.18
CA CYS A 268 10.97 3.21 3.04
C CYS A 268 9.75 3.20 2.11
N HIS A 269 8.54 3.24 2.67
CA HIS A 269 7.30 3.13 1.90
C HIS A 269 6.68 4.50 1.60
N GLY A 270 6.14 4.64 0.39
CA GLY A 270 5.38 5.80 -0.02
C GLY A 270 3.90 5.48 -0.21
N THR A 271 3.08 6.52 -0.29
CA THR A 271 1.64 6.36 -0.55
C THR A 271 1.31 5.90 -1.96
N GLN A 272 2.31 5.79 -2.85
CA GLN A 272 2.16 5.26 -4.22
C GLN A 272 2.16 3.73 -4.29
N GLY A 273 2.39 3.04 -3.17
CA GLY A 273 2.35 1.58 -3.04
C GLY A 273 3.47 1.05 -2.14
N TRP A 274 3.16 0.00 -1.37
CA TRP A 274 4.10 -0.65 -0.45
C TRP A 274 5.29 -1.30 -1.19
N ASP A 275 5.09 -1.74 -2.43
CA ASP A 275 6.09 -2.34 -3.32
C ASP A 275 6.92 -1.29 -4.10
N ARG A 276 6.64 0.00 -3.91
CA ARG A 276 7.23 1.11 -4.66
C ARG A 276 8.16 1.92 -3.77
N ILE A 277 9.27 1.30 -3.39
CA ILE A 277 10.34 1.96 -2.64
C ILE A 277 11.19 2.77 -3.63
N SER A 278 11.39 4.06 -3.35
CA SER A 278 12.26 4.92 -4.15
C SER A 278 13.71 4.51 -3.96
N ARG A 279 14.40 4.16 -5.04
CA ARG A 279 15.82 3.79 -5.00
C ARG A 279 16.69 4.90 -4.39
N GLN A 280 16.44 6.16 -4.77
CA GLN A 280 17.21 7.29 -4.25
C GLN A 280 16.95 7.58 -2.76
N GLY A 281 15.72 7.31 -2.28
CA GLY A 281 15.37 7.48 -0.86
C GLY A 281 15.84 6.33 0.01
N PHE A 282 15.83 5.10 -0.52
CA PHE A 282 16.28 3.91 0.18
C PHE A 282 17.80 3.76 0.16
N GLU A 283 18.45 3.87 -1.00
CA GLU A 283 19.91 3.64 -1.13
C GLU A 283 20.76 4.75 -0.52
N GLY A 284 20.21 5.94 -0.27
CA GLY A 284 20.95 7.05 0.33
C GLY A 284 21.24 6.88 1.82
N ASP A 285 20.28 6.33 2.57
CA ASP A 285 20.30 6.31 4.04
C ASP A 285 20.26 4.88 4.62
N PHE A 286 20.21 3.83 3.79
CA PHE A 286 20.10 2.45 4.25
C PHE A 286 21.42 1.91 4.81
N ASP A 287 21.42 1.65 6.11
CA ASP A 287 22.53 1.04 6.83
C ASP A 287 22.39 -0.49 6.88
N HIS A 288 23.33 -1.20 6.23
CA HIS A 288 23.42 -2.65 6.28
C HIS A 288 23.72 -3.20 7.69
N ALA A 289 24.25 -2.41 8.62
CA ALA A 289 24.42 -2.87 10.01
C ALA A 289 23.08 -3.16 10.69
N SER A 290 21.99 -2.49 10.28
CA SER A 290 20.62 -2.79 10.74
C SER A 290 20.13 -4.18 10.34
N THR A 291 20.79 -4.78 9.34
CA THR A 291 20.36 -6.01 8.68
C THR A 291 20.96 -7.29 9.26
N GLY A 292 21.92 -7.18 10.18
CA GLY A 292 22.75 -8.32 10.61
C GLY A 292 23.76 -8.78 9.55
N PHE A 293 23.90 -8.06 8.44
CA PHE A 293 24.90 -8.25 7.41
C PHE A 293 25.69 -6.94 7.18
N PRO A 294 26.49 -6.47 8.15
CA PRO A 294 27.26 -5.25 7.98
C PRO A 294 28.25 -5.42 6.82
N LEU A 295 28.27 -4.45 5.90
CA LEU A 295 29.28 -4.40 4.86
C LEU A 295 30.54 -3.80 5.45
N GLU A 296 31.62 -4.58 5.48
CA GLU A 296 32.90 -4.17 6.07
C GLU A 296 34.00 -4.06 5.03
N ALA A 297 35.00 -3.23 5.33
CA ALA A 297 36.20 -3.04 4.53
C ALA A 297 35.92 -2.82 3.03
N ALA A 298 36.44 -3.65 2.13
CA ALA A 298 36.25 -3.48 0.69
C ALA A 298 34.77 -3.59 0.26
N HIS A 299 33.95 -4.37 0.98
CA HIS A 299 32.52 -4.52 0.68
C HIS A 299 31.72 -3.25 1.03
N ALA A 300 32.17 -2.45 1.99
CA ALA A 300 31.51 -1.19 2.38
C ALA A 300 31.54 -0.14 1.26
N ALA A 301 32.45 -0.27 0.30
CA ALA A 301 32.58 0.65 -0.83
C ALA A 301 31.83 0.18 -2.09
N LEU A 302 31.20 -0.99 -2.06
CA LEU A 302 30.47 -1.53 -3.21
C LEU A 302 29.13 -0.84 -3.40
N THR A 303 28.72 -0.71 -4.66
CA THR A 303 27.38 -0.22 -4.98
C THR A 303 26.35 -1.33 -4.79
N CYS A 304 25.10 -0.97 -4.55
CA CYS A 304 24.00 -1.92 -4.34
C CYS A 304 23.89 -2.94 -5.48
N GLN A 305 24.14 -2.53 -6.73
CA GLN A 305 24.05 -3.40 -7.91
C GLN A 305 25.16 -4.46 -7.97
N SER A 306 26.23 -4.30 -7.18
CA SER A 306 27.29 -5.30 -7.06
C SER A 306 26.77 -6.58 -6.41
N CYS A 307 25.69 -6.49 -5.62
CA CYS A 307 25.09 -7.62 -4.91
C CYS A 307 23.60 -7.83 -5.25
N HIS A 308 22.86 -6.76 -5.59
CA HIS A 308 21.42 -6.80 -5.86
C HIS A 308 21.11 -6.61 -7.35
N ALA A 309 20.31 -7.52 -7.93
CA ALA A 309 19.91 -7.42 -9.32
C ALA A 309 18.80 -6.34 -9.52
N PRO A 310 18.89 -5.52 -10.59
CA PRO A 310 17.80 -4.64 -10.98
C PRO A 310 16.57 -5.45 -11.44
N GLU A 311 15.37 -4.92 -11.22
CA GLU A 311 14.14 -5.53 -11.76
C GLU A 311 14.16 -5.48 -13.31
N PRO A 312 13.80 -6.56 -14.01
CA PRO A 312 13.70 -6.55 -15.47
C PRO A 312 12.77 -5.45 -15.98
N GLY A 313 13.31 -4.47 -16.70
CA GLY A 313 12.54 -3.37 -17.29
C GLY A 313 12.36 -2.13 -16.40
N ALA A 314 12.95 -2.07 -15.20
CA ALA A 314 12.90 -0.90 -14.33
C ALA A 314 14.31 -0.46 -13.90
N GLN A 315 14.85 0.59 -14.53
CA GLN A 315 16.21 1.08 -14.30
C GLN A 315 16.43 1.64 -12.89
N ASP A 316 15.36 2.05 -12.20
CA ASP A 316 15.41 2.70 -10.88
C ASP A 316 14.72 1.87 -9.79
N ARG A 317 14.56 0.55 -9.97
CA ARG A 317 13.94 -0.33 -8.98
C ARG A 317 14.81 -1.56 -8.74
N LEU A 318 15.20 -1.78 -7.49
CA LEU A 318 15.89 -3.00 -7.06
C LEU A 318 14.89 -4.11 -6.79
N ARG A 319 15.21 -5.34 -7.21
CA ARG A 319 14.43 -6.53 -6.89
C ARG A 319 14.79 -7.04 -5.51
N ILE A 320 14.07 -6.59 -4.49
CA ILE A 320 14.18 -7.13 -3.12
C ILE A 320 12.96 -8.01 -2.87
N ARG A 321 13.13 -9.34 -2.92
CA ARG A 321 12.01 -10.29 -2.76
C ARG A 321 11.73 -10.57 -1.29
N PHE A 322 10.87 -9.78 -0.66
CA PHE A 322 10.40 -10.09 0.69
C PHE A 322 9.59 -11.39 0.70
N ALA A 323 10.07 -12.41 1.42
CA ALA A 323 9.31 -13.63 1.65
C ALA A 323 8.38 -13.43 2.87
N PRO A 324 7.06 -13.61 2.73
CA PRO A 324 6.13 -13.45 3.85
C PRO A 324 6.51 -14.34 5.04
N ARG A 325 6.42 -13.81 6.27
CA ARG A 325 6.67 -14.53 7.54
C ARG A 325 8.13 -14.95 7.78
N THR A 326 9.11 -14.32 7.14
CA THR A 326 10.51 -14.55 7.47
C THR A 326 10.88 -13.77 8.73
N ARG A 327 10.85 -14.47 9.86
CA ARG A 327 11.28 -13.94 11.15
C ARG A 327 12.75 -13.53 11.08
N MET A 328 13.00 -12.29 11.51
CA MET A 328 14.30 -11.66 11.79
C MET A 328 15.13 -11.25 10.56
N ALA A 329 15.34 -9.93 10.48
CA ALA A 329 16.44 -9.26 9.81
C ALA A 329 16.79 -9.79 8.40
N SER A 330 16.18 -9.13 7.41
CA SER A 330 16.79 -8.82 6.11
C SER A 330 16.77 -9.90 5.03
N TYR A 331 16.43 -9.45 3.82
CA TYR A 331 16.38 -10.28 2.62
C TYR A 331 17.19 -9.65 1.48
N PRO A 332 17.88 -10.45 0.64
CA PRO A 332 17.99 -11.91 0.69
C PRO A 332 18.95 -12.38 1.79
N ARG A 333 18.49 -13.33 2.60
CA ARG A 333 19.33 -14.07 3.53
C ARG A 333 20.38 -14.85 2.71
N PRO A 334 21.70 -14.64 2.88
CA PRO A 334 22.71 -15.53 2.33
C PRO A 334 22.40 -16.96 2.79
N LEU A 335 22.55 -17.95 1.90
CA LEU A 335 22.09 -19.31 2.13
C LEU A 335 22.70 -20.01 3.35
N VAL A 336 23.76 -19.46 3.93
CA VAL A 336 24.35 -19.91 5.19
C VAL A 336 24.89 -18.68 5.88
N GLN A 337 24.66 -18.54 7.18
CA GLN A 337 25.30 -17.48 7.96
C GLN A 337 26.83 -17.61 7.77
N GLN A 338 27.46 -16.56 7.27
CA GLN A 338 28.93 -16.36 7.27
C GLN A 338 29.80 -17.26 6.36
N ALA A 339 29.27 -17.80 5.27
CA ALA A 339 30.15 -18.40 4.26
C ALA A 339 30.43 -17.38 3.14
N CYS A 340 31.70 -16.98 2.95
CA CYS A 340 32.16 -16.22 1.79
C CYS A 340 31.69 -16.86 0.47
N GLU A 341 31.54 -18.19 0.47
CA GLU A 341 31.06 -19.03 -0.62
C GLU A 341 29.61 -18.75 -1.07
N SER A 342 28.82 -18.04 -0.26
CA SER A 342 27.48 -17.60 -0.68
C SER A 342 27.51 -16.59 -1.83
N CYS A 343 28.64 -15.92 -2.03
CA CYS A 343 28.85 -14.95 -3.11
C CYS A 343 30.12 -15.24 -3.94
N HIS A 344 31.16 -15.80 -3.31
CA HIS A 344 32.44 -16.09 -3.95
C HIS A 344 32.58 -17.57 -4.28
N VAL A 345 33.31 -17.90 -5.33
CA VAL A 345 33.66 -19.29 -5.66
C VAL A 345 34.97 -19.62 -4.99
N ASP A 346 35.03 -20.74 -4.25
CA ASP A 346 36.30 -21.23 -3.73
C ASP A 346 37.21 -21.64 -4.90
N ARG A 347 38.37 -20.98 -4.98
CA ARG A 347 39.39 -21.23 -6.00
C ARG A 347 40.32 -22.39 -5.62
N HIS A 348 40.22 -22.94 -4.41
CA HIS A 348 40.99 -24.08 -3.94
C HIS A 348 40.25 -25.41 -4.08
N GLY A 349 38.98 -25.39 -4.50
CA GLY A 349 38.19 -26.59 -4.71
C GLY A 349 37.89 -27.32 -3.41
N THR A 350 38.51 -28.49 -3.19
CA THR A 350 38.33 -29.28 -1.97
C THR A 350 39.63 -29.51 -1.21
N GLU A 351 40.74 -28.87 -1.61
CA GLU A 351 42.08 -29.07 -1.03
C GLU A 351 42.08 -28.87 0.50
N PHE A 352 41.33 -27.89 1.00
CA PHE A 352 41.26 -27.59 2.43
C PHE A 352 40.05 -28.19 3.15
N ALA A 353 39.22 -28.97 2.46
CA ALA A 353 37.98 -29.53 3.02
C ALA A 353 38.23 -30.63 4.06
N ALA A 354 39.36 -31.35 3.98
CA ALA A 354 39.73 -32.45 4.88
C ALA A 354 40.69 -32.06 6.01
N GLY A 355 41.29 -30.86 5.96
CA GLY A 355 42.21 -30.32 6.96
C GLY A 355 41.54 -29.34 7.92
N GLY A 356 42.23 -28.97 9.01
CA GLY A 356 41.74 -28.02 10.03
C GLY A 356 41.43 -26.59 9.54
N GLY A 357 41.63 -26.29 8.25
CA GLY A 357 41.28 -25.02 7.61
C GLY A 357 39.81 -24.92 7.17
N GLY A 358 39.13 -26.04 6.91
CA GLY A 358 37.71 -26.07 6.52
C GLY A 358 37.31 -25.03 5.47
N THR A 359 36.10 -24.47 5.60
CA THR A 359 35.59 -23.34 4.80
C THR A 359 35.92 -21.97 5.43
N ASP A 360 36.88 -21.93 6.37
CA ASP A 360 37.28 -20.68 7.04
C ASP A 360 38.28 -19.90 6.17
N CYS A 361 37.73 -19.15 5.21
CA CYS A 361 38.52 -18.30 4.34
C CYS A 361 39.34 -17.27 5.14
N THR A 362 38.87 -16.84 6.32
CA THR A 362 39.46 -15.72 7.08
C THR A 362 40.76 -16.08 7.80
N GLY A 363 41.04 -17.38 7.95
CA GLY A 363 42.33 -17.86 8.46
C GLY A 363 43.50 -17.55 7.51
N CYS A 364 43.24 -17.41 6.22
CA CYS A 364 44.26 -17.17 5.19
C CYS A 364 44.01 -15.90 4.37
N HIS A 365 42.76 -15.47 4.20
CA HIS A 365 42.39 -14.29 3.43
C HIS A 365 41.82 -13.18 4.33
N ASP A 366 41.89 -11.95 3.85
CA ASP A 366 41.36 -10.79 4.56
C ASP A 366 40.30 -10.06 3.73
N GLN A 367 39.23 -9.62 4.39
CA GLN A 367 38.12 -8.92 3.75
C GLN A 367 38.46 -7.47 3.34
N ALA A 368 39.53 -6.89 3.89
CA ALA A 368 40.06 -5.60 3.44
C ALA A 368 41.05 -5.78 2.27
N ALA A 369 41.81 -6.87 2.26
CA ALA A 369 42.72 -7.21 1.16
C ALA A 369 42.81 -8.73 0.95
N TRP A 370 42.16 -9.23 -0.11
CA TRP A 370 42.14 -10.67 -0.40
C TRP A 370 43.52 -11.26 -0.72
N LEU A 371 44.38 -10.45 -1.34
CA LEU A 371 45.77 -10.76 -1.65
C LEU A 371 46.68 -9.58 -1.24
N PRO A 372 47.91 -9.86 -0.76
CA PRO A 372 48.49 -11.18 -0.51
C PRO A 372 47.79 -11.92 0.64
N THR A 373 47.91 -13.26 0.68
CA THR A 373 47.32 -14.04 1.77
C THR A 373 48.09 -13.80 3.07
N ARG A 374 47.46 -14.13 4.20
CA ARG A 374 48.06 -14.18 5.54
C ARG A 374 48.93 -15.41 5.75
N PHE A 375 49.00 -16.32 4.77
CA PHE A 375 49.82 -17.53 4.83
C PHE A 375 51.20 -17.23 4.23
N ASP A 376 52.10 -16.72 5.08
CA ASP A 376 53.45 -16.36 4.71
C ASP A 376 54.45 -17.54 4.87
N LEU A 377 55.73 -17.29 4.57
CA LEU A 377 56.78 -18.30 4.70
C LEU A 377 56.96 -18.81 6.14
N PHE A 378 56.66 -17.98 7.16
CA PHE A 378 56.79 -18.39 8.54
C PHE A 378 55.69 -19.40 8.91
N ARG A 379 54.44 -19.13 8.51
CA ARG A 379 53.33 -20.06 8.70
C ARG A 379 53.51 -21.32 7.87
N HIS A 380 54.04 -21.23 6.65
CA HIS A 380 54.39 -22.40 5.85
C HIS A 380 55.32 -23.36 6.63
N ASP A 381 56.44 -22.84 7.15
CA ASP A 381 57.40 -23.67 7.90
C ASP A 381 56.83 -24.21 9.22
N ALA A 382 55.95 -23.45 9.88
CA ALA A 382 55.41 -23.79 11.19
C ALA A 382 54.21 -24.74 11.15
N GLU A 383 53.39 -24.68 10.10
CA GLU A 383 52.11 -25.38 9.99
C GLU A 383 52.16 -26.58 9.02
N THR A 384 53.24 -26.73 8.24
CA THR A 384 53.42 -27.85 7.31
C THR A 384 54.47 -28.85 7.78
N VAL A 385 54.46 -30.05 7.19
CA VAL A 385 55.45 -31.11 7.48
C VAL A 385 56.75 -30.96 6.70
N PHE A 386 56.82 -30.01 5.76
CA PHE A 386 57.97 -29.78 4.89
C PHE A 386 58.50 -28.35 5.09
N PRO A 387 59.37 -28.11 6.09
CA PRO A 387 59.94 -26.79 6.30
C PRO A 387 60.87 -26.42 5.13
N LEU A 388 60.73 -25.20 4.62
CA LEU A 388 61.57 -24.72 3.53
C LEU A 388 62.94 -24.36 4.08
N GLU A 389 63.98 -25.07 3.65
CA GLU A 389 65.36 -24.82 4.05
C GLU A 389 66.25 -24.53 2.86
N GLY A 390 67.31 -23.75 3.10
CA GLY A 390 68.31 -23.43 2.10
C GLY A 390 67.70 -22.78 0.85
N ALA A 391 68.01 -23.33 -0.32
CA ALA A 391 67.58 -22.79 -1.60
C ALA A 391 66.05 -22.87 -1.82
N HIS A 392 65.35 -23.81 -1.16
CA HIS A 392 63.91 -24.00 -1.32
C HIS A 392 63.09 -22.79 -0.86
N ARG A 393 63.61 -21.97 0.07
CA ARG A 393 62.94 -20.73 0.52
C ARG A 393 62.78 -19.68 -0.58
N ALA A 394 63.59 -19.75 -1.64
CA ALA A 394 63.57 -18.82 -2.75
C ALA A 394 62.77 -19.34 -3.95
N VAL A 395 62.15 -20.53 -3.84
CA VAL A 395 61.32 -21.11 -4.89
C VAL A 395 59.91 -20.52 -4.78
N ASP A 396 59.36 -20.07 -5.91
CA ASP A 396 57.97 -19.63 -5.97
C ASP A 396 57.03 -20.78 -5.58
N CYS A 397 55.93 -20.48 -4.90
CA CYS A 397 55.00 -21.50 -4.39
C CYS A 397 54.56 -22.48 -5.50
N ALA A 398 54.34 -21.98 -6.73
CA ALA A 398 53.93 -22.77 -7.88
C ALA A 398 55.00 -23.75 -8.41
N GLY A 399 56.26 -23.59 -7.98
CA GLY A 399 57.34 -24.54 -8.26
C GLY A 399 57.18 -25.87 -7.51
N CYS A 400 56.51 -25.85 -6.36
CA CYS A 400 56.17 -27.05 -5.59
C CYS A 400 54.68 -27.39 -5.68
N HIS A 401 53.82 -26.40 -5.49
CA HIS A 401 52.36 -26.51 -5.58
C HIS A 401 51.90 -26.31 -7.02
N THR A 402 51.94 -27.38 -7.81
CA THR A 402 51.59 -27.32 -9.24
C THR A 402 50.07 -27.36 -9.45
N LEU A 403 49.61 -26.90 -10.63
CA LEU A 403 48.20 -26.96 -11.00
C LEU A 403 47.74 -28.42 -11.13
N ASP A 404 46.59 -28.75 -10.53
CA ASP A 404 45.95 -30.04 -10.71
C ASP A 404 45.59 -30.25 -12.21
N PRO A 405 46.08 -31.32 -12.87
CA PRO A 405 45.69 -31.62 -14.24
C PRO A 405 44.17 -31.84 -14.42
N ALA A 406 43.47 -32.23 -13.35
CA ALA A 406 42.03 -32.46 -13.33
C ALA A 406 41.20 -31.23 -12.93
N ALA A 407 41.82 -30.18 -12.38
CA ALA A 407 41.11 -29.00 -11.89
C ALA A 407 41.97 -27.72 -11.92
N PRO A 408 41.37 -26.53 -12.17
CA PRO A 408 42.13 -25.29 -12.36
C PRO A 408 42.57 -24.63 -11.04
N HIS A 409 43.11 -25.39 -10.09
CA HIS A 409 43.64 -24.90 -8.81
C HIS A 409 45.01 -25.51 -8.48
N LEU A 410 45.80 -24.84 -7.65
CA LEU A 410 47.09 -25.36 -7.18
C LEU A 410 46.84 -26.45 -6.14
N ARG A 411 47.59 -27.56 -6.25
CA ARG A 411 47.57 -28.64 -5.27
C ARG A 411 48.48 -28.30 -4.09
N PHE A 412 47.88 -28.16 -2.91
CA PHE A 412 48.60 -27.85 -1.67
C PHE A 412 48.95 -29.08 -0.86
N ASP A 413 48.17 -30.17 -0.99
CA ASP A 413 48.50 -31.45 -0.36
C ASP A 413 49.49 -32.26 -1.23
N LEU A 414 50.77 -32.21 -0.88
CA LEU A 414 51.83 -32.94 -1.58
C LEU A 414 52.15 -34.26 -0.85
N ASP A 415 52.03 -35.38 -1.56
CA ASP A 415 52.48 -36.69 -1.07
C ASP A 415 54.01 -36.84 -1.06
N ALA A 416 54.71 -35.94 -1.76
CA ALA A 416 56.15 -35.88 -1.87
C ALA A 416 56.79 -35.46 -0.54
N ARG A 417 57.63 -36.33 0.03
CA ARG A 417 58.29 -36.12 1.33
C ARG A 417 59.80 -36.31 1.26
N GLU A 418 60.29 -36.96 0.21
CA GLU A 418 61.70 -37.26 0.02
C GLU A 418 62.27 -36.44 -1.14
N CYS A 419 63.59 -36.22 -1.12
CA CYS A 419 64.26 -35.42 -2.16
C CYS A 419 63.99 -35.95 -3.57
N VAL A 420 63.92 -37.27 -3.73
CA VAL A 420 63.71 -37.94 -5.02
C VAL A 420 62.29 -37.78 -5.56
N ASP A 421 61.30 -37.47 -4.72
CA ASP A 421 59.92 -37.28 -5.18
C ASP A 421 59.81 -36.06 -6.11
N CYS A 422 60.70 -35.07 -5.92
CA CYS A 422 60.81 -33.90 -6.79
C CYS A 422 62.03 -33.96 -7.72
N HIS A 423 63.17 -34.45 -7.22
CA HIS A 423 64.46 -34.40 -7.95
C HIS A 423 64.86 -35.72 -8.61
N ALA A 424 63.93 -36.65 -8.87
CA ALA A 424 64.22 -37.90 -9.58
C ALA A 424 64.90 -37.67 -10.94
N ALA A 425 64.48 -36.65 -11.68
CA ALA A 425 65.06 -36.31 -12.98
C ALA A 425 66.42 -35.62 -12.87
N ASP A 426 66.74 -35.06 -11.71
CA ASP A 426 68.00 -34.35 -11.45
C ASP A 426 69.08 -35.28 -10.85
N ASP A 427 68.75 -36.52 -10.48
CA ASP A 427 69.66 -37.47 -9.84
C ASP A 427 70.71 -38.03 -10.83
N PRO A 428 71.99 -37.61 -10.77
CA PRO A 428 73.03 -38.10 -11.67
C PRO A 428 73.59 -39.46 -11.25
N HIS A 429 73.05 -40.08 -10.19
CA HIS A 429 73.59 -41.31 -9.63
C HIS A 429 72.96 -42.57 -10.21
N GLN A 430 71.89 -42.49 -11.01
CA GLN A 430 71.26 -43.66 -11.63
C GLN A 430 71.01 -44.82 -10.64
N GLY A 431 70.52 -44.50 -9.43
CA GLY A 431 70.20 -45.50 -8.41
C GLY A 431 71.41 -46.18 -7.73
N GLN A 432 72.64 -45.69 -7.92
CA GLN A 432 73.84 -46.24 -7.27
C GLN A 432 73.80 -46.19 -5.73
N PHE A 433 72.98 -45.32 -5.17
CA PHE A 433 72.84 -45.10 -3.73
C PHE A 433 71.44 -45.41 -3.19
N THR A 434 70.65 -46.25 -3.89
CA THR A 434 69.32 -46.68 -3.43
C THR A 434 69.35 -47.15 -1.97
N GLY A 435 68.49 -46.56 -1.15
CA GLY A 435 68.38 -46.85 0.28
C GLY A 435 69.24 -45.97 1.21
N ARG A 436 69.93 -44.95 0.68
CA ARG A 436 70.63 -43.92 1.48
C ARG A 436 69.95 -42.56 1.34
N ALA A 437 69.94 -41.78 2.42
CA ALA A 437 69.37 -40.44 2.39
C ALA A 437 70.32 -39.47 1.67
N CYS A 438 69.79 -38.57 0.84
CA CYS A 438 70.59 -37.57 0.11
C CYS A 438 71.40 -36.68 1.07
N THR A 439 70.83 -36.37 2.24
CA THR A 439 71.42 -35.56 3.31
C THR A 439 72.64 -36.20 3.98
N GLU A 440 72.94 -37.47 3.72
CA GLU A 440 74.19 -38.09 4.16
C GLU A 440 75.42 -37.50 3.45
N CYS A 441 75.22 -36.91 2.27
CA CYS A 441 76.28 -36.33 1.42
C CYS A 441 76.00 -34.90 0.96
N HIS A 442 74.74 -34.53 0.72
CA HIS A 442 74.34 -33.25 0.14
C HIS A 442 73.75 -32.29 1.20
N GLU A 443 74.06 -31.00 1.07
CA GLU A 443 73.45 -29.93 1.87
C GLU A 443 72.29 -29.25 1.12
N VAL A 444 71.21 -28.88 1.81
CA VAL A 444 70.01 -28.25 1.20
C VAL A 444 70.23 -26.83 0.67
N THR A 445 71.37 -26.21 1.00
CA THR A 445 71.72 -24.85 0.59
C THR A 445 72.32 -24.77 -0.80
N SER A 446 73.15 -25.75 -1.19
CA SER A 446 73.86 -25.76 -2.47
C SER A 446 73.79 -27.09 -3.23
N PHE A 447 73.35 -28.16 -2.55
CA PHE A 447 73.31 -29.54 -3.02
C PHE A 447 74.65 -30.09 -3.55
N GLY A 448 75.75 -29.36 -3.37
CA GLY A 448 77.08 -29.76 -3.82
C GLY A 448 77.86 -30.52 -2.74
N VAL A 449 78.61 -31.56 -3.15
CA VAL A 449 79.57 -32.24 -2.28
C VAL A 449 80.94 -31.58 -2.44
N ARG A 450 81.36 -30.78 -1.46
CA ARG A 450 82.66 -30.08 -1.51
C ARG A 450 83.85 -30.98 -1.18
N SER A 451 83.64 -32.00 -0.35
CA SER A 451 84.68 -32.96 0.06
C SER A 451 84.04 -34.28 0.50
N PHE A 452 84.68 -35.40 0.19
CA PHE A 452 84.23 -36.73 0.62
C PHE A 452 85.39 -37.55 1.19
N ASP A 453 85.18 -38.11 2.37
CA ASP A 453 86.17 -38.96 3.04
C ASP A 453 86.13 -40.39 2.49
N HIS A 454 87.12 -40.72 1.66
CA HIS A 454 87.27 -42.05 1.07
C HIS A 454 87.71 -43.12 2.07
N GLY A 455 88.20 -42.74 3.27
CA GLY A 455 88.46 -43.66 4.37
C GLY A 455 87.19 -44.37 4.90
N ARG A 456 86.00 -43.84 4.54
CA ARG A 456 84.70 -44.46 4.82
C ARG A 456 84.29 -45.52 3.79
N THR A 457 85.12 -45.75 2.78
CA THR A 457 84.85 -46.69 1.68
C THR A 457 85.81 -47.87 1.71
N GLY A 458 85.58 -48.86 0.85
CA GLY A 458 86.51 -49.98 0.65
C GLY A 458 87.82 -49.60 -0.06
N TYR A 459 88.00 -48.33 -0.43
CA TYR A 459 89.19 -47.83 -1.13
C TYR A 459 89.60 -46.47 -0.56
N ALA A 460 90.46 -46.47 0.45
CA ALA A 460 91.03 -45.25 1.01
C ALA A 460 92.04 -44.65 0.02
N LEU A 461 91.95 -43.33 -0.21
CA LEU A 461 92.93 -42.62 -1.04
C LEU A 461 94.19 -42.37 -0.22
N ASP A 462 95.33 -42.79 -0.73
CA ASP A 462 96.65 -42.56 -0.13
C ASP A 462 97.65 -42.01 -1.16
N GLY A 463 98.68 -41.32 -0.65
CA GLY A 463 99.79 -40.83 -1.46
C GLY A 463 99.35 -39.93 -2.61
N ALA A 464 99.70 -40.29 -3.84
CA ALA A 464 99.37 -39.49 -5.02
C ALA A 464 97.85 -39.41 -5.32
N HIS A 465 97.03 -40.29 -4.74
CA HIS A 465 95.58 -40.30 -4.98
C HIS A 465 94.82 -39.28 -4.12
N GLU A 466 95.40 -38.77 -3.02
CA GLU A 466 94.73 -37.82 -2.11
C GLU A 466 94.34 -36.49 -2.78
N GLY A 467 95.07 -36.08 -3.82
CA GLY A 467 94.85 -34.83 -4.55
C GLY A 467 94.17 -34.99 -5.91
N VAL A 468 93.76 -36.20 -6.29
CA VAL A 468 93.14 -36.44 -7.61
C VAL A 468 91.70 -35.91 -7.61
N PRO A 469 91.30 -35.08 -8.59
CA PRO A 469 89.91 -34.65 -8.71
C PRO A 469 88.97 -35.84 -8.89
N CYS A 470 87.75 -35.76 -8.37
CA CYS A 470 86.78 -36.88 -8.39
C CYS A 470 86.62 -37.52 -9.79
N ALA A 471 86.57 -36.69 -10.84
CA ALA A 471 86.43 -37.12 -12.23
C ALA A 471 87.62 -37.94 -12.77
N GLY A 472 88.78 -37.90 -12.10
CA GLY A 472 89.94 -38.72 -12.42
C GLY A 472 89.74 -40.21 -12.12
N CYS A 473 88.82 -40.54 -11.22
CA CYS A 473 88.46 -41.91 -10.85
C CYS A 473 87.01 -42.25 -11.21
N HIS A 474 86.09 -41.30 -11.05
CA HIS A 474 84.66 -41.45 -11.31
C HIS A 474 84.30 -40.92 -12.70
N ALA A 475 84.27 -41.83 -13.67
CA ALA A 475 83.97 -41.50 -15.06
C ALA A 475 82.47 -41.29 -15.29
N GLN A 476 82.15 -40.45 -16.28
CA GLN A 476 80.80 -40.31 -16.79
C GLN A 476 80.52 -41.41 -17.82
N GLU A 477 79.42 -42.13 -17.65
CA GLU A 477 79.01 -43.25 -18.50
C GLU A 477 77.58 -43.04 -19.02
N PRO A 478 77.25 -43.56 -20.21
CA PRO A 478 75.88 -43.56 -20.69
C PRO A 478 75.05 -44.60 -19.92
N ALA A 479 73.88 -44.18 -19.44
CA ALA A 479 72.85 -45.04 -18.89
C ALA A 479 72.03 -45.72 -20.02
N PRO A 480 71.31 -46.82 -19.74
CA PRO A 480 70.49 -47.53 -20.73
C PRO A 480 69.41 -46.67 -21.40
N ASP A 481 68.98 -45.59 -20.76
CA ASP A 481 68.00 -44.62 -21.26
C ASP A 481 68.62 -43.50 -22.12
N GLY A 482 69.94 -43.51 -22.32
CA GLY A 482 70.68 -42.51 -23.07
C GLY A 482 71.12 -41.28 -22.27
N SER A 483 70.76 -41.19 -20.99
CA SER A 483 71.29 -40.15 -20.08
C SER A 483 72.75 -40.44 -19.70
N MET A 484 73.46 -39.43 -19.20
CA MET A 484 74.85 -39.60 -18.73
C MET A 484 74.87 -39.56 -17.21
N PHE A 485 75.57 -40.50 -16.57
CA PHE A 485 75.66 -40.59 -15.11
C PHE A 485 77.11 -40.76 -14.68
N ILE A 486 77.42 -40.37 -13.45
CA ILE A 486 78.78 -40.55 -12.91
C ILE A 486 78.84 -41.86 -12.16
N ARG A 487 79.73 -42.78 -12.56
CA ARG A 487 79.92 -44.03 -11.83
C ARG A 487 80.74 -43.80 -10.57
N PHE A 488 80.09 -43.92 -9.42
CA PHE A 488 80.67 -43.96 -8.07
C PHE A 488 80.75 -45.37 -7.50
N ARG A 489 79.86 -46.29 -7.91
CA ARG A 489 79.92 -47.71 -7.55
C ARG A 489 79.12 -48.61 -8.49
N PRO A 490 79.51 -49.90 -8.64
CA PRO A 490 80.81 -50.44 -8.23
C PRO A 490 81.94 -49.90 -9.12
N LEU A 491 83.12 -49.66 -8.55
CA LEU A 491 84.37 -49.42 -9.28
C LEU A 491 85.33 -50.59 -9.03
N GLY A 492 86.15 -50.93 -10.01
CA GLY A 492 87.26 -51.86 -9.80
C GLY A 492 88.33 -51.22 -8.90
N THR A 493 88.82 -51.96 -7.91
CA THR A 493 89.86 -51.50 -6.97
C THR A 493 91.28 -51.91 -7.38
N GLU A 494 91.42 -52.64 -8.49
CA GLU A 494 92.71 -53.03 -9.06
C GLU A 494 93.29 -51.88 -9.89
N CYS A 495 94.62 -51.69 -9.88
CA CYS A 495 95.30 -50.61 -10.61
C CYS A 495 94.91 -50.54 -12.10
N ARG A 496 94.72 -51.70 -12.74
CA ARG A 496 94.32 -51.78 -14.15
C ARG A 496 92.90 -51.28 -14.44
N ALA A 497 92.01 -51.23 -13.44
CA ALA A 497 90.65 -50.73 -13.64
C ALA A 497 90.63 -49.22 -13.93
N CYS A 498 91.60 -48.47 -13.40
CA CYS A 498 91.71 -47.01 -13.58
C CYS A 498 92.86 -46.59 -14.51
N HIS A 499 93.89 -47.45 -14.67
CA HIS A 499 95.10 -47.17 -15.45
C HIS A 499 95.33 -48.13 -16.63
N GLY A 500 94.45 -49.11 -16.88
CA GLY A 500 94.68 -50.20 -17.84
C GLY A 500 94.03 -50.06 -19.21
N GLY A 501 93.50 -48.89 -19.57
CA GLY A 501 92.97 -48.62 -20.92
C GLY A 501 93.96 -47.85 -21.78
N ASP A 502 94.06 -48.18 -23.06
CA ASP A 502 94.65 -47.30 -24.09
C ASP A 502 93.76 -46.06 -24.19
N ARG A 503 94.15 -44.98 -23.48
CA ARG A 503 93.42 -43.71 -23.47
C ARG A 503 93.48 -42.98 -24.81
#